data_AF-A0A0M0JY33-F1
#
_entry.id   AF-A0A0M0JY33-F1
#
_cell.length_a   1.000
_cell.length_b   1.000
_cell.length_c   1.000
_cell.angle_alpha   90.00
_cell.angle_beta   90.00
_cell.angle_gamma   90.00
#
_symmetry.space_group_name_H-M   'P 1'
#
loop_
_entity.id
_entity.type
_entity.pdbx_description
1 polymer ?
#
loop_
_entity_poly.entity_id
_entity_poly.type
_entity_poly.pdbx_seq_one_letter_code
_entity_poly.pdbx_strand_id
1 'polypeptide(L)'
;MGNALDAHPCVFDVGEGFGASEMLWTTAKIDECGDVKPPPAIFDTDSDSGSHKLISRENPKMEKKIDSVLTKKDNIGSGNLAEANHAKGVNYKSLYDDLEYDISEYLLRIRDLICENVPSDVCPEKQCTISTKMFPQFIDGITAMQLNKADLEPNPCHVAQNKQAMVAWKDALKSFKENPRIATVTLERDEKGRQFSIFHRFAETGKEFDCSFPRPESEFAIVSKDYTDHQMKAEDCWKDPDKCLNDALKLVSLSPEAMGNAGSKAIADELERREDQDKLASKSCSTDPQAIFRRLKNEDVQKTSNGDSNGPHVEADEHIIIDRDVLGDVPLGDDEVVVDWSLKQALHDAIRAGAW
;
A
#
# COMPACT_ATOMS: atom_id res chain seq x y z
N MET A 1 -8.57 0.61 5.67
CA MET A 1 -9.28 -0.67 5.84
C MET A 1 -8.70 -1.49 6.98
N GLY A 2 -7.42 -1.89 6.98
CA GLY A 2 -6.79 -2.63 8.11
C GLY A 2 -7.08 -2.02 9.49
N ASN A 3 -6.66 -0.76 9.72
CA ASN A 3 -7.01 -0.02 10.95
C ASN A 3 -8.50 0.00 11.32
N ALA A 4 -9.41 -0.02 10.34
CA ALA A 4 -10.85 -0.04 10.60
C ALA A 4 -11.32 -1.45 10.98
N LEU A 5 -10.73 -2.49 10.38
CA LEU A 5 -10.96 -3.88 10.76
C LEU A 5 -10.41 -4.19 12.17
N ASP A 6 -9.31 -3.55 12.56
CA ASP A 6 -8.68 -3.63 13.89
C ASP A 6 -9.60 -3.18 15.04
N ALA A 7 -10.74 -2.54 14.74
CA ALA A 7 -11.77 -2.23 15.72
C ALA A 7 -12.61 -3.47 16.12
N HIS A 8 -12.49 -4.58 15.38
CA HIS A 8 -13.04 -5.87 15.79
C HIS A 8 -12.09 -6.54 16.79
N PRO A 9 -12.56 -7.05 17.94
CA PRO A 9 -11.69 -7.59 19.00
C PRO A 9 -10.84 -8.81 18.58
N CYS A 10 -11.21 -9.48 17.49
CA CYS A 10 -10.49 -10.62 16.92
C CYS A 10 -9.63 -10.31 15.69
N VAL A 11 -9.58 -9.06 15.22
CA VAL A 11 -8.75 -8.69 14.06
C VAL A 11 -7.63 -7.79 14.53
N PHE A 12 -6.40 -8.16 14.18
CA PHE A 12 -5.20 -7.39 14.53
C PHE A 12 -4.51 -6.87 13.26
N ASP A 13 -4.50 -5.56 13.04
CA ASP A 13 -3.82 -4.96 11.88
C ASP A 13 -2.31 -4.85 12.12
N VAL A 14 -1.56 -5.65 11.37
CA VAL A 14 -0.09 -5.67 11.34
C VAL A 14 0.44 -4.66 10.30
N GLY A 15 -0.43 -4.12 9.44
CA GLY A 15 -0.10 -3.09 8.48
C GLY A 15 0.85 -3.56 7.38
N GLU A 16 1.98 -2.86 7.24
CA GLU A 16 2.99 -3.11 6.20
C GLU A 16 4.28 -3.60 6.83
N GLY A 17 4.53 -4.91 6.78
CA GLY A 17 5.72 -5.53 7.38
C GLY A 17 6.92 -5.68 6.44
N PHE A 18 6.83 -5.19 5.20
CA PHE A 18 7.92 -5.21 4.23
C PHE A 18 8.15 -3.84 3.60
N GLY A 19 9.33 -3.61 3.04
CA GLY A 19 9.66 -2.39 2.31
C GLY A 19 11.14 -2.32 1.94
N ALA A 20 11.44 -1.71 0.78
CA ALA A 20 12.77 -1.73 0.16
C ALA A 20 13.90 -1.15 1.03
N SER A 21 13.58 -0.27 1.98
CA SER A 21 14.57 0.31 2.90
C SER A 21 14.89 -0.56 4.12
N GLU A 22 14.09 -1.60 4.39
CA GLU A 22 14.24 -2.43 5.60
C GLU A 22 14.41 -3.90 5.22
N MET A 23 13.38 -4.52 4.62
CA MET A 23 13.38 -5.94 4.26
C MET A 23 12.27 -6.24 3.26
N LEU A 24 12.62 -6.92 2.16
CA LEU A 24 11.68 -7.49 1.20
C LEU A 24 11.45 -8.99 1.48
N TRP A 25 10.38 -9.54 0.94
CA TRP A 25 10.19 -10.99 0.93
C TRP A 25 11.25 -11.65 0.06
N THR A 26 11.43 -11.15 -1.16
CA THR A 26 12.46 -11.59 -2.09
C THR A 26 12.99 -10.42 -2.92
N THR A 27 14.17 -10.61 -3.49
CA THR A 27 14.82 -9.70 -4.45
C THR A 27 15.74 -10.50 -5.38
N ALA A 28 15.99 -9.96 -6.56
CA ALA A 28 16.86 -10.55 -7.56
C ALA A 28 17.97 -9.56 -7.96
N LYS A 29 19.11 -10.09 -8.38
CA LYS A 29 20.10 -9.29 -9.12
C LYS A 29 19.63 -9.18 -10.58
N ILE A 30 19.55 -7.95 -11.08
CA ILE A 30 19.09 -7.67 -12.45
C ILE A 30 20.24 -7.07 -13.25
N ASP A 31 20.69 -7.75 -14.30
CA ASP A 31 21.84 -7.33 -15.10
C ASP A 31 21.60 -5.99 -15.81
N GLU A 32 20.38 -5.74 -16.28
CA GLU A 32 19.97 -4.48 -16.90
C GLU A 32 20.05 -3.28 -15.95
N CYS A 33 20.13 -3.53 -14.64
CA CYS A 33 20.31 -2.50 -13.61
C CYS A 33 21.79 -2.23 -13.28
N GLY A 34 22.73 -2.94 -13.90
CA GLY A 34 24.16 -2.77 -13.68
C GLY A 34 24.60 -3.12 -12.25
N ASP A 35 25.45 -2.28 -11.64
CA ASP A 35 26.02 -2.52 -10.31
C ASP A 35 25.09 -2.08 -9.14
N VAL A 36 23.79 -1.91 -9.41
CA VAL A 36 22.82 -1.59 -8.36
C VAL A 36 22.66 -2.79 -7.44
N LYS A 37 22.99 -2.59 -6.16
CA LYS A 37 22.82 -3.63 -5.14
C LYS A 37 21.32 -3.88 -4.90
N PRO A 38 20.86 -5.14 -4.92
CA PRO A 38 19.49 -5.48 -4.55
C PRO A 38 19.15 -5.03 -3.12
N PRO A 39 17.89 -4.63 -2.84
CA PRO A 39 17.42 -4.38 -1.48
C PRO A 39 17.66 -5.57 -0.53
N PRO A 40 17.70 -5.36 0.79
CA PRO A 40 17.68 -6.48 1.75
C PRO A 40 16.41 -7.33 1.57
N ALA A 41 16.54 -8.66 1.61
CA ALA A 41 15.41 -9.58 1.50
C ALA A 41 15.55 -10.82 2.39
N ILE A 42 14.43 -11.50 2.67
CA ILE A 42 14.37 -12.77 3.41
C ILE A 42 14.89 -13.91 2.54
N PHE A 43 14.46 -13.94 1.28
CA PHE A 43 14.85 -14.94 0.30
C PHE A 43 15.57 -14.32 -0.89
N ASP A 44 16.46 -15.09 -1.53
CA ASP A 44 16.92 -14.76 -2.87
C ASP A 44 15.90 -15.21 -3.94
N THR A 45 15.98 -14.57 -5.11
CA THR A 45 15.44 -15.09 -6.38
C THR A 45 16.60 -15.09 -7.37
N ASP A 46 17.51 -16.06 -7.24
CA ASP A 46 18.63 -16.18 -8.16
C ASP A 46 18.10 -16.65 -9.52
N SER A 47 18.16 -15.77 -10.53
CA SER A 47 17.49 -15.92 -11.82
C SER A 47 17.95 -17.13 -12.62
N ASP A 48 19.14 -17.66 -12.33
CA ASP A 48 19.74 -18.77 -13.05
C ASP A 48 19.45 -20.14 -12.41
N SER A 49 19.05 -20.17 -11.13
CA SER A 49 18.79 -21.42 -10.40
C SER A 49 17.38 -21.53 -9.85
N GLY A 50 16.62 -20.44 -9.81
CA GLY A 50 15.36 -20.36 -9.08
C GLY A 50 15.58 -20.67 -7.60
N SER A 51 16.77 -20.40 -7.04
CA SER A 51 17.00 -20.66 -5.63
C SER A 51 16.06 -19.76 -4.84
N HIS A 52 15.30 -20.42 -3.99
CA HIS A 52 14.40 -19.85 -3.01
C HIS A 52 15.06 -19.99 -1.64
N LYS A 53 16.32 -19.56 -1.57
CA LYS A 53 17.15 -19.81 -0.40
C LYS A 53 16.88 -18.74 0.64
N LEU A 54 16.67 -19.18 1.87
CA LEU A 54 16.58 -18.28 3.02
C LEU A 54 17.95 -17.63 3.26
N ILE A 55 18.04 -16.32 2.99
CA ILE A 55 19.27 -15.51 3.12
C ILE A 55 19.25 -14.59 4.33
N SER A 56 18.07 -14.32 4.91
CA SER A 56 17.91 -13.58 6.17
C SER A 56 16.92 -14.28 7.10
N ARG A 57 17.16 -14.18 8.41
CA ARG A 57 16.29 -14.71 9.48
C ARG A 57 15.81 -13.60 10.40
N GLU A 58 15.67 -12.41 9.84
CA GLU A 58 15.21 -11.21 10.53
C GLU A 58 14.37 -10.35 9.58
N ASN A 59 13.38 -9.67 10.14
CA ASN A 59 12.60 -8.65 9.46
C ASN A 59 12.26 -7.57 10.49
N PRO A 60 13.17 -6.60 10.68
CA PRO A 60 13.01 -5.57 11.71
C PRO A 60 11.74 -4.75 11.55
N LYS A 61 11.21 -4.60 10.33
CA LYS A 61 9.96 -3.88 10.08
C LYS A 61 8.78 -4.69 10.62
N MET A 62 8.71 -5.97 10.29
CA MET A 62 7.65 -6.86 10.78
C MET A 62 7.68 -7.03 12.30
N GLU A 63 8.87 -7.18 12.88
CA GLU A 63 9.05 -7.31 14.34
C GLU A 63 8.45 -6.09 15.08
N LYS A 64 8.76 -4.87 14.63
CA LYS A 64 8.15 -3.64 15.16
C LYS A 64 6.63 -3.61 15.01
N LYS A 65 6.08 -4.18 13.92
CA LYS A 65 4.63 -4.25 13.71
C LYS A 65 3.97 -5.21 14.68
N ILE A 66 4.55 -6.39 14.89
CA ILE A 66 4.10 -7.37 15.87
C ILE A 66 4.15 -6.76 17.27
N ASP A 67 5.26 -6.10 17.64
CA ASP A 67 5.38 -5.39 18.93
C ASP A 67 4.29 -4.33 19.10
N SER A 68 4.05 -3.52 18.06
CA SER A 68 3.01 -2.50 18.11
C SER A 68 1.62 -3.09 18.31
N VAL A 69 1.33 -4.28 17.79
CA VAL A 69 0.07 -4.98 18.01
C VAL A 69 0.00 -5.50 19.45
N LEU A 70 1.04 -6.18 19.93
CA LEU A 70 1.07 -6.80 21.24
C LEU A 70 1.10 -5.82 22.42
N THR A 71 1.49 -4.57 22.16
CA THR A 71 1.55 -3.49 23.16
C THR A 71 0.35 -2.53 23.14
N LYS A 72 -0.56 -2.65 22.15
CA LYS A 72 -1.80 -1.86 22.09
C LYS A 72 -2.69 -2.17 23.30
N LYS A 73 -2.85 -1.19 24.19
CA LYS A 73 -3.63 -1.30 25.42
C LYS A 73 -5.16 -1.38 25.20
N ASP A 74 -5.64 -0.93 24.05
CA ASP A 74 -7.07 -0.77 23.80
C ASP A 74 -7.74 -2.04 23.25
N ASN A 75 -6.98 -2.92 22.59
CA ASN A 75 -7.50 -4.20 22.03
C ASN A 75 -7.33 -5.39 22.99
N ILE A 76 -6.52 -5.22 24.04
CA ILE A 76 -6.18 -6.27 24.98
C ILE A 76 -6.58 -5.74 26.36
N GLY A 77 -7.79 -6.10 26.79
CA GLY A 77 -8.54 -5.53 27.91
C GLY A 77 -7.69 -4.93 29.05
N SER A 78 -8.17 -3.82 29.60
CA SER A 78 -7.53 -3.01 30.64
C SER A 78 -7.14 -3.85 31.87
N GLY A 79 -5.93 -4.41 31.84
CA GLY A 79 -5.32 -5.13 32.96
C GLY A 79 -4.10 -5.94 32.53
N ASN A 80 -2.90 -5.52 32.92
CA ASN A 80 -1.66 -6.31 33.02
C ASN A 80 -1.14 -7.09 31.79
N LEU A 81 -1.79 -7.07 30.62
CA LEU A 81 -1.39 -7.91 29.48
C LEU A 81 -0.21 -7.37 28.68
N ALA A 82 -0.11 -6.05 28.48
CA ALA A 82 1.07 -5.44 27.89
C ALA A 82 2.33 -5.74 28.75
N GLU A 83 2.18 -5.81 30.08
CA GLU A 83 3.26 -6.18 31.01
C GLU A 83 3.55 -7.70 30.99
N ALA A 84 2.52 -8.55 30.88
CA ALA A 84 2.67 -10.00 30.77
C ALA A 84 3.33 -10.44 29.45
N ASN A 85 3.01 -9.78 28.34
CA ASN A 85 3.60 -10.03 27.02
C ASN A 85 5.05 -9.56 26.97
N HIS A 86 5.36 -8.39 27.55
CA HIS A 86 6.74 -7.92 27.72
C HIS A 86 7.61 -8.87 28.57
N ALA A 87 7.01 -9.53 29.57
CA ALA A 87 7.72 -10.43 30.48
C ALA A 87 8.02 -11.82 29.89
N LYS A 88 7.21 -12.31 28.93
CA LYS A 88 7.45 -13.59 28.25
C LYS A 88 8.48 -13.50 27.13
N GLY A 89 8.61 -12.34 26.50
CA GLY A 89 9.44 -12.14 25.31
C GLY A 89 8.82 -12.79 24.08
N VAL A 90 8.89 -12.11 22.93
CA VAL A 90 8.36 -12.61 21.65
C VAL A 90 9.43 -13.45 20.95
N ASN A 91 9.11 -14.69 20.57
CA ASN A 91 10.06 -15.57 19.90
C ASN A 91 10.05 -15.35 18.38
N TYR A 92 10.65 -14.26 17.89
CA TYR A 92 10.71 -13.98 16.45
C TYR A 92 11.45 -15.04 15.62
N LYS A 93 12.31 -15.86 16.24
CA LYS A 93 13.04 -16.91 15.53
C LYS A 93 12.10 -17.98 14.96
N SER A 94 10.98 -18.24 15.62
CA SER A 94 9.98 -19.21 15.15
C SER A 94 9.38 -18.84 13.79
N LEU A 95 9.43 -17.56 13.40
CA LEU A 95 8.99 -17.12 12.08
C LEU A 95 9.84 -17.72 10.95
N TYR A 96 11.08 -18.13 11.23
CA TYR A 96 12.06 -18.57 10.23
C TYR A 96 12.52 -20.02 10.38
N ASP A 97 12.14 -20.70 11.47
CA ASP A 97 12.54 -22.09 11.74
C ASP A 97 12.00 -23.01 10.64
N ASP A 98 12.88 -23.61 9.84
CA ASP A 98 12.54 -24.43 8.67
C ASP A 98 11.54 -23.77 7.69
N LEU A 99 11.52 -22.43 7.64
CA LEU A 99 10.66 -21.70 6.72
C LEU A 99 11.11 -21.96 5.27
N GLU A 100 10.24 -22.59 4.49
CA GLU A 100 10.38 -22.69 3.04
C GLU A 100 9.93 -21.40 2.37
N TYR A 101 10.14 -21.28 1.06
CA TYR A 101 9.67 -20.13 0.30
C TYR A 101 8.15 -20.18 0.10
N ASP A 102 7.44 -19.81 1.16
CA ASP A 102 6.00 -19.70 1.21
C ASP A 102 5.63 -18.51 2.11
N ILE A 103 5.22 -17.41 1.48
CA ILE A 103 4.80 -16.20 2.19
C ILE A 103 3.48 -16.43 2.95
N SER A 104 2.62 -17.35 2.49
CA SER A 104 1.39 -17.71 3.19
C SER A 104 1.71 -18.33 4.55
N GLU A 105 2.69 -19.24 4.60
CA GLU A 105 3.14 -19.86 5.83
C GLU A 105 3.76 -18.83 6.77
N TYR A 106 4.61 -17.94 6.25
CA TYR A 106 5.20 -16.85 7.04
C TYR A 106 4.13 -15.95 7.70
N LEU A 107 3.10 -15.55 6.95
CA LEU A 107 1.98 -14.76 7.49
C LEU A 107 1.17 -15.54 8.54
N LEU A 108 0.96 -16.84 8.36
CA LEU A 108 0.29 -17.69 9.36
C LEU A 108 1.12 -17.83 10.64
N ARG A 109 2.45 -17.92 10.55
CA ARG A 109 3.34 -17.92 11.72
C ARG A 109 3.25 -16.61 12.49
N ILE A 110 3.14 -15.46 11.80
CA ILE A 110 2.90 -14.16 12.44
C ILE A 110 1.56 -14.14 13.15
N ARG A 111 0.50 -14.65 12.50
CA ARG A 111 -0.82 -14.78 13.11
C ARG A 111 -0.75 -15.61 14.38
N ASP A 112 -0.12 -16.78 14.32
CA ASP A 112 -0.02 -17.70 15.45
C ASP A 112 0.76 -17.07 16.62
N LEU A 113 1.85 -16.36 16.32
CA LEU A 113 2.65 -15.61 17.29
C LEU A 113 1.88 -14.45 17.96
N ILE A 114 1.00 -13.76 17.22
CA ILE A 114 0.14 -12.73 17.81
C ILE A 114 -0.96 -13.38 18.64
N CYS A 115 -1.66 -14.37 18.08
CA CYS A 115 -2.85 -14.97 18.68
C CYS A 115 -2.58 -15.80 19.93
N GLU A 116 -1.38 -16.39 20.09
CA GLU A 116 -1.00 -17.07 21.34
C GLU A 116 -0.94 -16.11 22.56
N ASN A 117 -0.82 -14.80 22.29
CA ASN A 117 -0.76 -13.74 23.30
C ASN A 117 -2.11 -13.02 23.49
N VAL A 118 -3.18 -13.46 22.81
CA VAL A 118 -4.53 -12.91 22.94
C VAL A 118 -5.35 -13.76 23.91
N PRO A 119 -5.93 -13.17 24.97
CA PRO A 119 -6.80 -13.90 25.90
C PRO A 119 -8.04 -14.46 25.20
N SER A 120 -8.41 -15.70 25.54
CA SER A 120 -9.55 -16.39 24.92
C SER A 120 -10.92 -15.77 25.24
N ASP A 121 -11.00 -14.98 26.32
CA ASP A 121 -12.18 -14.17 26.69
C ASP A 121 -12.27 -12.86 25.90
N VAL A 122 -11.17 -12.38 25.31
CA VAL A 122 -11.15 -11.26 24.36
C VAL A 122 -11.46 -11.75 22.96
N CYS A 123 -10.72 -12.76 22.50
CA CYS A 123 -10.94 -13.40 21.21
C CYS A 123 -10.64 -14.90 21.28
N PRO A 124 -11.60 -15.78 20.92
CA PRO A 124 -11.32 -17.20 20.78
C PRO A 124 -10.21 -17.45 19.77
N GLU A 125 -9.27 -18.34 20.08
CA GLU A 125 -8.10 -18.66 19.24
C GLU A 125 -8.46 -18.96 17.78
N LYS A 126 -9.59 -19.67 17.56
CA LYS A 126 -10.07 -20.03 16.21
C LYS A 126 -10.59 -18.84 15.39
N GLN A 127 -10.94 -17.74 16.06
CA GLN A 127 -11.44 -16.51 15.45
C GLN A 127 -10.37 -15.44 15.34
N CYS A 128 -9.24 -15.61 16.04
CA CYS A 128 -8.14 -14.66 16.02
C CYS A 128 -7.50 -14.62 14.63
N THR A 129 -7.48 -13.44 14.03
CA THR A 129 -6.94 -13.20 12.70
C THR A 129 -6.07 -11.95 12.68
N ILE A 130 -5.15 -11.89 11.72
CA ILE A 130 -4.39 -10.69 11.43
C ILE A 130 -4.87 -10.12 10.10
N SER A 131 -4.78 -8.79 9.96
CA SER A 131 -4.83 -8.15 8.65
C SER A 131 -3.47 -7.57 8.33
N THR A 132 -3.05 -7.68 7.08
CA THR A 132 -1.79 -7.14 6.57
C THR A 132 -1.99 -6.70 5.13
N LYS A 133 -1.19 -5.72 4.69
CA LYS A 133 -1.11 -5.35 3.29
C LYS A 133 -0.11 -6.25 2.57
N MET A 134 -0.30 -6.37 1.26
CA MET A 134 0.67 -6.96 0.34
C MET A 134 0.78 -6.05 -0.87
N PHE A 135 1.99 -5.61 -1.19
CA PHE A 135 2.26 -4.75 -2.34
C PHE A 135 3.30 -5.40 -3.26
N PRO A 136 3.29 -5.11 -4.57
CA PRO A 136 4.34 -5.57 -5.48
C PRO A 136 5.75 -5.20 -5.01
N GLN A 137 5.92 -4.06 -4.36
CA GLN A 137 7.18 -3.61 -3.77
C GLN A 137 7.76 -4.60 -2.76
N PHE A 138 6.95 -5.47 -2.16
CA PHE A 138 7.42 -6.45 -1.16
C PHE A 138 8.19 -7.60 -1.80
N ILE A 139 8.00 -7.79 -3.11
CA ILE A 139 8.69 -8.78 -3.95
C ILE A 139 9.51 -8.09 -5.05
N ASP A 140 9.98 -6.87 -4.74
CA ASP A 140 10.85 -6.06 -5.59
C ASP A 140 10.20 -5.55 -6.89
N GLY A 141 8.87 -5.47 -6.93
CA GLY A 141 8.12 -4.91 -8.05
C GLY A 141 8.03 -3.37 -8.00
N ILE A 142 8.20 -2.74 -9.15
CA ILE A 142 8.10 -1.29 -9.35
C ILE A 142 6.71 -0.95 -9.88
N THR A 143 5.96 -0.17 -9.09
CA THR A 143 4.66 0.43 -9.44
C THR A 143 4.66 1.95 -9.21
N ALA A 144 5.83 2.58 -9.42
CA ALA A 144 6.06 4.00 -9.17
C ALA A 144 5.06 4.91 -9.90
N MET A 145 4.82 6.08 -9.32
CA MET A 145 3.98 7.11 -9.97
C MET A 145 4.63 7.61 -11.25
N GLN A 146 3.81 7.90 -12.25
CA GLN A 146 4.17 8.59 -13.48
C GLN A 146 3.72 10.04 -13.33
N LEU A 147 4.65 10.99 -13.29
CA LEU A 147 4.31 12.40 -13.19
C LEU A 147 3.80 12.94 -14.53
N ASN A 148 4.38 12.50 -15.64
CA ASN A 148 4.08 12.97 -16.98
C ASN A 148 4.24 11.84 -18.03
N LYS A 149 3.94 12.14 -19.30
CA LYS A 149 4.04 11.16 -20.41
C LYS A 149 5.46 10.63 -20.62
N ALA A 150 6.51 11.39 -20.32
CA ALA A 150 7.89 10.92 -20.48
C ALA A 150 8.24 9.79 -19.50
N ASP A 151 7.53 9.69 -18.37
CA ASP A 151 7.69 8.58 -17.43
C ASP A 151 7.10 7.26 -17.96
N LEU A 152 6.40 7.29 -19.11
CA LEU A 152 5.93 6.09 -19.81
C LEU A 152 7.03 5.42 -20.64
N GLU A 153 8.15 6.12 -20.88
CA GLU A 153 9.25 5.57 -21.67
C GLU A 153 9.84 4.34 -20.98
N PRO A 154 9.95 3.19 -21.67
CA PRO A 154 10.45 1.97 -21.04
C PRO A 154 11.88 2.12 -20.52
N ASN A 155 12.05 1.87 -19.22
CA ASN A 155 13.37 1.71 -18.60
C ASN A 155 13.76 0.21 -18.61
N PRO A 156 14.82 -0.22 -19.31
CA PRO A 156 15.21 -1.63 -19.40
C PRO A 156 15.42 -2.31 -18.04
N CYS A 157 16.02 -1.62 -17.08
CA CYS A 157 16.20 -2.12 -15.71
C CYS A 157 14.84 -2.39 -15.05
N HIS A 158 13.91 -1.43 -15.11
CA HIS A 158 12.59 -1.59 -14.51
C HIS A 158 11.77 -2.68 -15.18
N VAL A 159 11.87 -2.82 -16.51
CA VAL A 159 11.20 -3.88 -17.27
C VAL A 159 11.72 -5.25 -16.85
N ALA A 160 13.04 -5.43 -16.76
CA ALA A 160 13.65 -6.68 -16.35
C ALA A 160 13.35 -7.02 -14.87
N GLN A 161 13.41 -6.01 -13.98
CA GLN A 161 13.05 -6.16 -12.57
C GLN A 161 11.58 -6.56 -12.40
N ASN A 162 10.65 -5.87 -13.06
CA ASN A 162 9.22 -6.21 -12.98
C ASN A 162 8.92 -7.59 -13.56
N LYS A 163 9.66 -8.03 -14.58
CA LYS A 163 9.54 -9.39 -15.11
C LYS A 163 9.88 -10.45 -14.04
N GLN A 164 10.95 -10.25 -13.26
CA GLN A 164 11.31 -11.16 -12.18
C GLN A 164 10.33 -11.07 -11.00
N ALA A 165 10.02 -9.85 -10.57
CA ALA A 165 9.04 -9.60 -9.52
C ALA A 165 7.66 -10.23 -9.86
N MET A 166 7.24 -10.22 -11.12
CA MET A 166 5.96 -10.84 -11.53
C MET A 166 5.92 -12.36 -11.27
N VAL A 167 7.07 -13.05 -11.31
CA VAL A 167 7.16 -14.47 -10.93
C VAL A 167 6.86 -14.62 -9.45
N ALA A 168 7.60 -13.90 -8.60
CA ALA A 168 7.41 -13.93 -7.15
C ALA A 168 6.00 -13.44 -6.72
N TRP A 169 5.43 -12.47 -7.45
CA TRP A 169 4.07 -11.99 -7.22
C TRP A 169 3.03 -13.08 -7.45
N LYS A 170 3.13 -13.80 -8.57
CA LYS A 170 2.22 -14.90 -8.90
C LYS A 170 2.37 -16.06 -7.92
N ASP A 171 3.59 -16.37 -7.50
CA ASP A 171 3.84 -17.41 -6.50
C ASP A 171 3.23 -17.03 -5.15
N ALA A 172 3.42 -15.79 -4.70
CA ALA A 172 2.79 -15.27 -3.48
C ALA A 172 1.25 -15.35 -3.55
N LEU A 173 0.65 -14.81 -4.62
CA LEU A 173 -0.79 -14.83 -4.81
C LEU A 173 -1.36 -16.25 -4.90
N LYS A 174 -0.64 -17.16 -5.56
CA LYS A 174 -0.99 -18.57 -5.63
C LYS A 174 -0.96 -19.23 -4.25
N SER A 175 0.08 -18.99 -3.46
CA SER A 175 0.19 -19.52 -2.09
C SER A 175 -0.98 -19.06 -1.21
N PHE A 176 -1.44 -17.81 -1.36
CA PHE A 176 -2.62 -17.32 -0.65
C PHE A 176 -3.90 -18.03 -1.10
N LYS A 177 -4.11 -18.14 -2.42
CA LYS A 177 -5.30 -18.78 -3.00
C LYS A 177 -5.43 -20.26 -2.64
N GLU A 178 -4.31 -20.96 -2.55
CA GLU A 178 -4.27 -22.40 -2.25
C GLU A 178 -4.40 -22.69 -0.74
N ASN A 179 -4.18 -21.69 0.12
CA ASN A 179 -4.18 -21.84 1.56
C ASN A 179 -5.54 -21.45 2.18
N PRO A 180 -6.36 -22.40 2.67
CA PRO A 180 -7.70 -22.12 3.17
C PRO A 180 -7.73 -21.32 4.49
N ARG A 181 -6.57 -21.05 5.10
CA ARG A 181 -6.46 -20.21 6.31
C ARG A 181 -6.18 -18.74 5.98
N ILE A 182 -6.06 -18.39 4.71
CA ILE A 182 -5.85 -17.02 4.25
C ILE A 182 -7.06 -16.61 3.41
N ALA A 183 -7.50 -15.39 3.64
CA ALA A 183 -8.41 -14.69 2.76
C ALA A 183 -7.73 -13.44 2.21
N THR A 184 -8.06 -13.11 0.97
CA THR A 184 -7.43 -12.01 0.24
C THR A 184 -8.46 -11.10 -0.39
N VAL A 185 -8.18 -9.81 -0.31
CA VAL A 185 -8.97 -8.78 -0.98
C VAL A 185 -8.03 -7.96 -1.85
N THR A 186 -8.37 -7.83 -3.12
CA THR A 186 -7.79 -6.79 -3.96
C THR A 186 -8.56 -5.50 -3.69
N LEU A 187 -7.89 -4.52 -3.09
CA LEU A 187 -8.43 -3.19 -2.85
C LEU A 187 -7.81 -2.21 -3.86
N GLU A 188 -8.60 -1.82 -4.85
CA GLU A 188 -8.20 -0.91 -5.92
C GLU A 188 -8.72 0.50 -5.69
N ARG A 189 -8.10 1.46 -6.37
CA ARG A 189 -8.54 2.84 -6.50
C ARG A 189 -8.39 3.24 -7.96
N ASP A 190 -9.16 4.20 -8.46
CA ASP A 190 -8.91 4.79 -9.78
C ASP A 190 -7.42 5.17 -9.91
N GLU A 191 -6.74 4.68 -10.94
CA GLU A 191 -5.27 4.76 -11.07
C GLU A 191 -4.78 6.21 -11.15
N LYS A 192 -5.57 7.10 -11.75
CA LYS A 192 -5.24 8.54 -11.81
C LYS A 192 -5.34 9.18 -10.43
N GLY A 193 -6.45 8.96 -9.72
CA GLY A 193 -6.61 9.38 -8.33
C GLY A 193 -5.57 8.74 -7.41
N ARG A 194 -5.17 7.50 -7.72
CA ARG A 194 -4.09 6.75 -7.06
C ARG A 194 -2.79 7.55 -7.15
N GLN A 195 -2.29 7.71 -8.37
CA GLN A 195 -0.99 8.33 -8.58
C GLN A 195 -0.98 9.80 -8.15
N PHE A 196 -2.09 10.52 -8.34
CA PHE A 196 -2.21 11.90 -7.85
C PHE A 196 -2.08 12.00 -6.32
N SER A 197 -2.69 11.07 -5.57
CA SER A 197 -2.59 11.04 -4.11
C SER A 197 -1.16 10.76 -3.63
N ILE A 198 -0.41 9.92 -4.34
CA ILE A 198 1.02 9.71 -4.07
C ILE A 198 1.82 10.98 -4.37
N PHE A 199 1.58 11.58 -5.54
CA PHE A 199 2.21 12.84 -5.94
C PHE A 199 2.02 13.94 -4.88
N HIS A 200 0.77 14.20 -4.50
CA HIS A 200 0.41 15.20 -3.50
C HIS A 200 1.12 14.97 -2.16
N ARG A 201 1.22 13.72 -1.72
CA ARG A 201 1.79 13.39 -0.41
C ARG A 201 3.32 13.35 -0.40
N PHE A 202 3.95 12.90 -1.47
CA PHE A 202 5.36 12.48 -1.44
C PHE A 202 6.26 13.13 -2.48
N ALA A 203 5.73 13.70 -3.57
CA ALA A 203 6.58 14.35 -4.55
C ALA A 203 7.29 15.55 -3.94
N GLU A 204 8.42 15.96 -4.49
CA GLU A 204 9.09 17.17 -4.03
C GLU A 204 8.24 18.41 -4.37
N THR A 205 8.35 19.46 -3.54
CA THR A 205 7.77 20.75 -3.88
C THR A 205 8.27 21.21 -5.25
N GLY A 206 7.38 21.74 -6.07
CA GLY A 206 7.67 22.23 -7.41
C GLY A 206 7.54 21.18 -8.51
N LYS A 207 7.46 19.88 -8.18
CA LYS A 207 7.17 18.84 -9.17
C LYS A 207 5.76 19.01 -9.71
N GLU A 208 5.59 18.59 -10.96
CA GLU A 208 4.31 18.68 -11.68
C GLU A 208 3.72 17.29 -11.92
N PHE A 209 2.40 17.23 -11.99
CA PHE A 209 1.64 16.02 -12.29
C PHE A 209 0.60 16.33 -13.36
N ASP A 210 0.68 15.60 -14.47
CA ASP A 210 -0.21 15.75 -15.61
C ASP A 210 -1.41 14.80 -15.50
N CYS A 211 -2.62 15.36 -15.34
CA CYS A 211 -3.86 14.61 -15.28
C CYS A 211 -4.40 14.17 -16.66
N SER A 212 -3.88 14.75 -17.75
CA SER A 212 -4.48 14.68 -19.09
C SER A 212 -4.30 13.33 -19.80
N PHE A 213 -3.31 12.52 -19.41
CA PHE A 213 -3.04 11.25 -20.09
C PHE A 213 -3.67 10.03 -19.37
N PRO A 214 -4.02 8.98 -20.13
CA PRO A 214 -4.55 7.74 -19.56
C PRO A 214 -3.53 7.04 -18.66
N ARG A 215 -4.00 6.53 -17.53
CA ARG A 215 -3.18 5.78 -16.56
C ARG A 215 -3.81 4.41 -16.39
N PRO A 216 -3.38 3.41 -17.18
CA PRO A 216 -3.93 2.07 -17.05
C PRO A 216 -3.47 1.47 -15.73
N GLU A 217 -4.29 0.54 -15.24
CA GLU A 217 -3.95 -0.27 -14.09
C GLU A 217 -2.61 -1.01 -14.32
N SER A 218 -1.80 -1.12 -13.27
CA SER A 218 -0.54 -1.86 -13.34
C SER A 218 -0.78 -3.35 -13.62
N GLU A 219 0.15 -4.01 -14.32
CA GLU A 219 0.06 -5.46 -14.57
C GLU A 219 -0.07 -6.28 -13.29
N PHE A 220 0.57 -5.86 -12.19
CA PHE A 220 0.46 -6.53 -10.90
C PHE A 220 -0.96 -6.52 -10.35
N ALA A 221 -1.66 -5.39 -10.48
CA ALA A 221 -3.04 -5.25 -10.03
C ALA A 221 -3.99 -6.05 -10.93
N ILE A 222 -3.80 -6.01 -12.26
CA ILE A 222 -4.53 -6.86 -13.21
C ILE A 222 -4.38 -8.35 -12.85
N VAL A 223 -3.16 -8.83 -12.64
CA VAL A 223 -2.90 -10.24 -12.30
C VAL A 223 -3.52 -10.61 -10.96
N SER A 224 -3.55 -9.71 -9.97
CA SER A 224 -4.09 -10.02 -8.64
C SER A 224 -5.55 -10.48 -8.67
N LYS A 225 -6.33 -9.98 -9.65
CA LYS A 225 -7.76 -10.29 -9.82
C LYS A 225 -8.06 -11.76 -10.04
N ASP A 226 -7.12 -12.48 -10.64
CA ASP A 226 -7.27 -13.92 -10.93
C ASP A 226 -7.02 -14.81 -9.70
N TYR A 227 -6.47 -14.22 -8.63
CA TYR A 227 -6.04 -14.97 -7.46
C TYR A 227 -6.77 -14.61 -6.17
N THR A 228 -7.25 -13.37 -6.01
CA THR A 228 -7.86 -12.95 -4.74
C THR A 228 -9.32 -13.33 -4.61
N ASP A 229 -9.77 -13.54 -3.37
CA ASP A 229 -11.12 -14.04 -3.06
C ASP A 229 -12.20 -12.99 -3.32
N HIS A 230 -11.84 -11.72 -3.19
CA HIS A 230 -12.77 -10.62 -3.34
C HIS A 230 -12.11 -9.37 -3.93
N GLN A 231 -12.90 -8.63 -4.72
CA GLN A 231 -12.48 -7.40 -5.39
C GLN A 231 -13.25 -6.23 -4.77
N MET A 232 -12.54 -5.19 -4.32
CA MET A 232 -13.12 -3.99 -3.74
C MET A 232 -12.52 -2.73 -4.40
N LYS A 233 -13.34 -1.68 -4.47
CA LYS A 233 -12.88 -0.33 -4.82
C LYS A 233 -12.92 0.56 -3.59
N ALA A 234 -11.85 1.32 -3.37
CA ALA A 234 -11.74 2.27 -2.27
C ALA A 234 -12.85 3.31 -2.32
N GLU A 235 -13.23 3.75 -3.53
CA GLU A 235 -14.33 4.69 -3.76
C GLU A 235 -15.68 4.14 -3.27
N ASP A 236 -15.92 2.83 -3.44
CA ASP A 236 -17.14 2.19 -2.96
C ASP A 236 -17.10 2.03 -1.44
N CYS A 237 -15.93 1.72 -0.88
CA CYS A 237 -15.75 1.63 0.56
C CYS A 237 -15.87 2.96 1.30
N TRP A 238 -15.56 4.09 0.65
CA TRP A 238 -15.84 5.41 1.22
C TRP A 238 -17.33 5.75 1.20
N LYS A 239 -18.07 5.28 0.18
CA LYS A 239 -19.52 5.50 0.08
C LYS A 239 -20.31 4.62 1.04
N ASP A 240 -19.89 3.37 1.22
CA ASP A 240 -20.53 2.39 2.10
C ASP A 240 -19.47 1.61 2.92
N PRO A 241 -18.94 2.23 3.99
CA PRO A 241 -17.93 1.61 4.85
C PRO A 241 -18.42 0.32 5.51
N ASP A 242 -19.70 0.28 5.93
CA ASP A 242 -20.29 -0.87 6.61
C ASP A 242 -20.29 -2.10 5.71
N LYS A 243 -20.68 -1.93 4.44
CA LYS A 243 -20.64 -3.02 3.46
C LYS A 243 -19.23 -3.55 3.24
N CYS A 244 -18.24 -2.68 3.01
CA CYS A 244 -16.87 -3.12 2.78
C CYS A 244 -16.26 -3.86 3.98
N LEU A 245 -16.48 -3.37 5.20
CA LEU A 245 -15.99 -4.02 6.40
C LEU A 245 -16.68 -5.37 6.64
N ASN A 246 -17.99 -5.44 6.42
CA ASN A 246 -18.75 -6.68 6.51
C ASN A 246 -18.28 -7.73 5.49
N ASP A 247 -18.07 -7.33 4.23
CA ASP A 247 -17.61 -8.24 3.18
C ASP A 247 -16.19 -8.76 3.48
N ALA A 248 -15.29 -7.93 4.03
CA ALA A 248 -13.98 -8.37 4.47
C ALA A 248 -14.02 -9.32 5.68
N LEU A 249 -14.85 -9.02 6.70
CA LEU A 249 -14.99 -9.86 7.90
C LEU A 249 -15.59 -11.24 7.59
N LYS A 250 -16.55 -11.31 6.66
CA LYS A 250 -17.15 -12.59 6.23
C LYS A 250 -16.13 -13.56 5.64
N LEU A 251 -15.12 -13.06 4.92
CA LEU A 251 -14.07 -13.91 4.34
C LEU A 251 -13.30 -14.70 5.42
N VAL A 252 -13.19 -14.14 6.62
CA VAL A 252 -12.55 -14.77 7.79
C VAL A 252 -13.57 -15.31 8.80
N SER A 253 -14.83 -15.48 8.37
CA SER A 253 -15.93 -16.00 9.20
C SER A 253 -16.22 -15.18 10.47
N LEU A 254 -16.01 -13.87 10.41
CA LEU A 254 -16.36 -12.92 11.48
C LEU A 254 -17.60 -12.09 11.10
N SER A 255 -18.28 -11.54 12.10
CA SER A 255 -19.40 -10.61 11.92
C SER A 255 -19.00 -9.19 12.38
N PRO A 256 -19.60 -8.12 11.83
CA PRO A 256 -19.30 -6.75 12.27
C PRO A 256 -19.92 -6.40 13.64
N GLU A 257 -20.73 -7.27 14.23
CA GLU A 257 -21.52 -6.97 15.44
C GLU A 257 -20.65 -6.55 16.63
N ALA A 258 -19.50 -7.23 16.82
CA ALA A 258 -18.57 -6.93 17.90
C ALA A 258 -17.80 -5.61 17.70
N MET A 259 -17.66 -5.16 16.46
CA MET A 259 -17.06 -3.86 16.12
C MET A 259 -18.05 -2.70 16.28
N GLY A 260 -19.35 -2.97 16.17
CA GLY A 260 -20.36 -1.93 16.11
C GLY A 260 -20.08 -0.95 14.95
N ASN A 261 -20.16 0.35 15.21
CA ASN A 261 -19.87 1.39 14.22
C ASN A 261 -18.41 1.87 14.22
N ALA A 262 -17.54 1.31 15.07
CA ALA A 262 -16.19 1.84 15.28
C ALA A 262 -15.33 1.80 14.02
N GLY A 263 -15.41 0.72 13.22
CA GLY A 263 -14.66 0.63 11.96
C GLY A 263 -15.15 1.62 10.90
N SER A 264 -16.46 1.74 10.71
CA SER A 264 -17.04 2.69 9.75
C SER A 264 -16.75 4.13 10.15
N LYS A 265 -16.78 4.42 11.45
CA LYS A 265 -16.32 5.69 12.01
C LYS A 265 -14.84 5.91 11.74
N ALA A 266 -13.97 4.91 11.90
CA ALA A 266 -12.55 5.06 11.58
C ALA A 266 -12.29 5.37 10.09
N ILE A 267 -13.13 4.87 9.17
CA ILE A 267 -13.06 5.22 7.74
C ILE A 267 -13.50 6.67 7.52
N ALA A 268 -14.62 7.09 8.12
CA ALA A 268 -15.15 8.44 7.98
C ALA A 268 -14.22 9.50 8.63
N ASP A 269 -13.80 9.26 9.86
CA ASP A 269 -12.96 10.15 10.66
C ASP A 269 -11.59 10.39 9.98
N GLU A 270 -11.07 9.45 9.17
CA GLU A 270 -9.81 9.68 8.45
C GLU A 270 -9.93 10.78 7.41
N LEU A 271 -11.08 10.92 6.74
CA LEU A 271 -11.29 12.01 5.77
C LEU A 271 -11.41 13.36 6.48
N GLU A 272 -12.25 13.43 7.51
CA GLU A 272 -12.45 14.63 8.33
C GLU A 272 -11.13 15.08 8.99
N ARG A 273 -10.39 14.15 9.61
CA ARG A 273 -9.09 14.43 10.25
C ARG A 273 -8.06 14.95 9.25
N ARG A 274 -8.10 14.53 7.99
CA ARG A 274 -7.19 15.04 6.95
C ARG A 274 -7.59 16.42 6.47
N GLU A 275 -8.89 16.69 6.38
CA GLU A 275 -9.42 18.02 6.08
C GLU A 275 -9.02 19.02 7.16
N ASP A 276 -9.27 18.69 8.43
CA ASP A 276 -8.92 19.51 9.60
C ASP A 276 -7.42 19.80 9.75
N GLN A 277 -6.57 18.97 9.14
CA GLN A 277 -5.12 19.12 9.16
C GLN A 277 -4.56 19.80 7.90
N ASP A 278 -5.40 20.32 7.02
CA ASP A 278 -5.02 20.89 5.72
C ASP A 278 -4.19 19.90 4.87
N LYS A 279 -4.46 18.59 5.00
CA LYS A 279 -3.76 17.50 4.29
C LYS A 279 -4.53 16.97 3.09
N LEU A 280 -5.62 17.64 2.72
CA LEU A 280 -6.34 17.40 1.48
C LEU A 280 -5.89 18.41 0.44
N ALA A 281 -5.68 17.92 -0.78
CA ALA A 281 -5.39 18.80 -1.91
C ALA A 281 -6.62 19.65 -2.19
N SER A 282 -6.45 20.96 -2.37
CA SER A 282 -7.54 21.88 -2.74
C SER A 282 -8.14 21.56 -4.11
N LYS A 283 -7.36 20.91 -4.98
CA LYS A 283 -7.74 20.42 -6.30
C LYS A 283 -7.10 19.07 -6.60
N SER A 284 -7.70 18.35 -7.53
CA SER A 284 -7.19 17.06 -8.00
C SER A 284 -7.55 16.80 -9.46
N CYS A 285 -7.07 15.69 -10.01
CA CYS A 285 -7.49 15.24 -11.34
C CYS A 285 -8.99 14.91 -11.46
N SER A 286 -9.73 14.74 -10.35
CA SER A 286 -11.19 14.59 -10.42
C SER A 286 -11.89 15.94 -10.57
N THR A 287 -11.32 17.02 -10.02
CA THR A 287 -11.84 18.39 -10.17
C THR A 287 -11.43 19.04 -11.48
N ASP A 288 -10.27 18.66 -12.04
CA ASP A 288 -9.78 19.15 -13.33
C ASP A 288 -9.00 18.04 -14.08
N PRO A 289 -9.70 17.22 -14.88
CA PRO A 289 -9.11 16.04 -15.51
C PRO A 289 -8.02 16.33 -16.55
N GLN A 290 -7.87 17.58 -16.97
CA GLN A 290 -6.89 18.00 -17.98
C GLN A 290 -5.80 18.90 -17.40
N ALA A 291 -5.83 19.20 -16.10
CA ALA A 291 -4.84 20.08 -15.49
C ALA A 291 -3.46 19.42 -15.35
N ILE A 292 -2.44 20.26 -15.41
CA ILE A 292 -1.13 19.99 -14.82
C ILE A 292 -1.10 20.69 -13.47
N PHE A 293 -0.83 19.92 -12.41
CA PHE A 293 -0.76 20.42 -11.04
C PHE A 293 0.68 20.44 -10.55
N ARG A 294 1.10 21.55 -9.94
CA ARG A 294 2.38 21.69 -9.24
C ARG A 294 2.20 21.54 -7.74
N ARG A 295 3.06 20.75 -7.10
CA ARG A 295 3.04 20.56 -5.63
C ARG A 295 3.64 21.78 -4.92
N LEU A 296 2.94 22.29 -3.92
CA LEU A 296 3.35 23.43 -3.10
C LEU A 296 4.09 22.97 -1.83
N LYS A 297 4.63 23.93 -1.05
CA LYS A 297 5.35 23.64 0.21
C LYS A 297 4.43 23.20 1.33
N ASN A 298 3.20 23.71 1.34
CA ASN A 298 2.14 23.36 2.29
C ASN A 298 1.40 22.08 1.90
N GLU A 299 2.03 21.22 1.09
CA GLU A 299 1.45 19.97 0.55
C GLU A 299 0.31 20.14 -0.45
N ASP A 300 -0.33 21.31 -0.52
CA ASP A 300 -1.37 21.63 -1.51
C ASP A 300 -0.85 21.69 -2.96
N VAL A 301 -1.74 21.90 -3.93
CA VAL A 301 -1.43 21.97 -5.36
C VAL A 301 -1.91 23.27 -6.01
N GLN A 302 -1.17 23.69 -7.03
CA GLN A 302 -1.57 24.78 -7.92
C GLN A 302 -1.69 24.27 -9.35
N LYS A 303 -2.81 24.58 -10.02
CA LYS A 303 -2.92 24.35 -11.46
C LYS A 303 -1.96 25.29 -12.19
N THR A 304 -1.03 24.76 -12.96
CA THR A 304 -0.06 25.54 -13.74
C THR A 304 -0.48 25.71 -15.20
N SER A 305 -1.10 24.68 -15.79
CA SER A 305 -1.57 24.69 -17.16
C SER A 305 -2.60 23.57 -17.40
N ASN A 306 -3.01 23.39 -18.66
CA ASN A 306 -3.69 22.18 -19.13
C ASN A 306 -2.68 21.32 -19.91
N GLY A 307 -2.82 19.99 -19.83
CA GLY A 307 -2.06 19.06 -20.66
C GLY A 307 -2.59 18.95 -22.08
N ASP A 308 -1.79 18.36 -22.96
CA ASP A 308 -2.12 18.19 -24.38
C ASP A 308 -3.19 17.10 -24.58
N SER A 309 -4.40 17.55 -24.92
CA SER A 309 -5.62 16.75 -25.10
C SER A 309 -5.66 15.93 -26.41
N ASN A 310 -4.55 15.31 -26.82
CA ASN A 310 -4.49 14.44 -28.01
C ASN A 310 -4.71 12.96 -27.65
N GLY A 311 -5.81 12.65 -26.95
CA GLY A 311 -6.30 11.29 -26.68
C GLY A 311 -7.80 11.20 -26.94
N PRO A 312 -8.35 10.03 -27.29
CA PRO A 312 -9.75 9.91 -27.71
C PRO A 312 -10.68 10.32 -26.56
N HIS A 313 -11.66 11.17 -26.87
CA HIS A 313 -12.75 11.54 -25.98
C HIS A 313 -13.40 10.29 -25.37
N VAL A 314 -13.26 10.12 -24.06
CA VAL A 314 -14.15 9.27 -23.28
C VAL A 314 -15.13 10.24 -22.63
N GLU A 315 -16.41 10.15 -23.01
CA GLU A 315 -17.49 10.91 -22.40
C GLU A 315 -17.48 10.67 -20.89
N ALA A 316 -17.38 11.76 -20.12
CA ALA A 316 -17.52 11.70 -18.67
C ALA A 316 -19.00 11.53 -18.35
N ASP A 317 -19.35 10.46 -17.64
CA ASP A 317 -20.65 10.34 -16.98
C ASP A 317 -20.76 11.45 -15.93
N GLU A 318 -21.66 12.40 -16.19
CA GLU A 318 -22.03 13.47 -15.28
C GLU A 318 -22.73 12.90 -14.04
N HIS A 319 -22.04 12.86 -12.89
CA HIS A 319 -22.73 12.88 -11.61
C HIS A 319 -22.02 13.74 -10.55
N ILE A 320 -22.68 14.89 -10.31
CA ILE A 320 -22.80 15.69 -9.09
C ILE A 320 -21.65 16.67 -8.79
N ILE A 321 -21.94 17.90 -9.18
CA ILE A 321 -21.32 19.18 -8.83
C ILE A 321 -21.77 19.60 -7.43
N ILE A 322 -20.84 20.09 -6.60
CA ILE A 322 -21.15 21.20 -5.69
C ILE A 322 -20.14 22.31 -6.00
N ASP A 323 -20.67 23.37 -6.58
CA ASP A 323 -19.98 24.57 -7.05
C ASP A 323 -20.01 25.66 -5.98
N ARG A 324 -18.94 26.46 -5.92
CA ARG A 324 -19.02 27.83 -5.42
C ARG A 324 -17.81 28.67 -5.86
N ASP A 325 -17.95 29.27 -7.04
CA ASP A 325 -17.58 30.63 -7.46
C ASP A 325 -17.00 31.60 -6.37
N VAL A 326 -16.13 32.59 -6.60
CA VAL A 326 -15.47 33.25 -7.76
C VAL A 326 -14.50 34.32 -7.17
N LEU A 327 -13.41 34.66 -7.89
CA LEU A 327 -12.78 36.00 -8.08
C LEU A 327 -11.23 36.03 -8.00
N GLY A 328 -10.59 36.50 -9.08
CA GLY A 328 -9.42 37.41 -9.00
C GLY A 328 -8.18 37.09 -9.84
N ASP A 329 -7.99 37.85 -10.93
CA ASP A 329 -6.95 37.80 -11.97
C ASP A 329 -5.48 38.21 -11.59
N VAL A 330 -4.48 37.45 -12.13
CA VAL A 330 -3.26 37.87 -12.93
C VAL A 330 -2.06 38.60 -12.23
N PRO A 331 -0.76 38.63 -12.71
CA PRO A 331 0.04 37.87 -13.71
C PRO A 331 1.41 37.26 -13.24
N LEU A 332 2.01 36.54 -14.21
CA LEU A 332 3.30 35.86 -14.39
C LEU A 332 4.61 36.60 -14.02
N GLY A 333 5.67 35.79 -13.79
CA GLY A 333 7.08 36.18 -13.88
C GLY A 333 7.97 34.95 -14.08
N ASP A 334 8.70 34.94 -15.18
CA ASP A 334 9.63 33.90 -15.66
C ASP A 334 10.84 33.70 -14.74
N ASP A 335 11.39 32.48 -14.70
CA ASP A 335 12.83 32.24 -14.87
C ASP A 335 13.14 30.73 -14.91
N GLU A 336 13.81 30.33 -16.00
CA GLU A 336 14.45 29.04 -16.18
C GLU A 336 15.59 28.84 -15.16
N VAL A 337 15.61 27.69 -14.49
CA VAL A 337 16.87 27.11 -14.00
C VAL A 337 16.88 25.61 -14.28
N VAL A 338 17.73 25.24 -15.23
CA VAL A 338 18.17 23.89 -15.56
C VAL A 338 18.88 23.30 -14.34
N VAL A 339 18.42 22.15 -13.82
CA VAL A 339 19.19 21.36 -12.84
C VAL A 339 19.25 19.89 -13.27
N ASP A 340 20.49 19.50 -13.54
CA ASP A 340 21.01 18.18 -13.87
C ASP A 340 20.50 17.09 -12.90
N TRP A 341 19.77 16.11 -13.44
CA TRP A 341 19.16 15.01 -12.68
C TRP A 341 20.19 13.89 -12.46
N SER A 342 20.74 13.78 -11.26
CA SER A 342 21.58 12.62 -10.91
C SER A 342 20.72 11.42 -10.46
N LEU A 343 21.09 10.23 -10.92
CA LEU A 343 20.50 8.91 -10.64
C LEU A 343 20.23 8.61 -9.15
N LYS A 344 20.90 9.33 -8.23
CA LYS A 344 20.66 9.24 -6.79
C LYS A 344 19.29 9.77 -6.37
N GLN A 345 18.74 10.78 -7.06
CA GLN A 345 17.43 11.33 -6.73
C GLN A 345 16.31 10.35 -7.12
N ALA A 346 16.43 9.69 -8.28
CA ALA A 346 15.50 8.65 -8.72
C ALA A 346 15.45 7.45 -7.77
N LEU A 347 16.59 7.07 -7.17
CA LEU A 347 16.65 6.03 -6.15
C LEU A 347 15.99 6.48 -4.84
N HIS A 348 16.17 7.75 -4.44
CA HIS A 348 15.51 8.35 -3.29
C HIS A 348 13.99 8.44 -3.45
N ASP A 349 13.51 8.72 -4.67
CA ASP A 349 12.09 8.83 -4.99
C ASP A 349 11.39 7.46 -5.06
N ALA A 350 12.09 6.41 -5.54
CA ALA A 350 11.61 5.03 -5.49
C ALA A 350 11.46 4.51 -4.04
N ILE A 351 12.36 4.94 -3.14
CA ILE A 351 12.34 4.57 -1.71
C ILE A 351 11.18 5.24 -0.97
N ARG A 352 10.77 6.46 -1.35
CA ARG A 352 9.63 7.17 -0.72
C ARG A 352 8.27 6.77 -1.26
N ALA A 353 8.20 6.21 -2.47
CA ALA A 353 6.94 5.83 -3.13
C ALA A 353 6.27 4.57 -2.55
N GLY A 354 6.89 3.91 -1.56
CA GLY A 354 6.27 2.81 -0.82
C GLY A 354 5.29 3.31 0.24
N ALA A 355 4.06 3.69 -0.14
CA ALA A 355 2.87 3.64 0.73
C ALA A 355 1.58 4.09 0.02
N TRP A 356 0.55 3.25 0.15
CA TRP A 356 -0.88 3.60 0.11
C TRP A 356 -1.41 3.77 1.52
#